data_AF-A0A2Z3I4C4-F1
#
_entry.id   AF-A0A2Z3I4C4-F1
#
_cell.length_a   1.000
_cell.length_b   1.000
_cell.length_c   1.000
_cell.angle_alpha   90.00
_cell.angle_beta   90.00
_cell.angle_gamma   90.00
#
_symmetry.space_group_name_H-M   'P 1'
#
loop_
_entity.id
_entity.type
_entity.pdbx_description
1 polymer ?
#
loop_
_entity_poly.entity_id
_entity_poly.type
_entity_poly.pdbx_seq_one_letter_code
_entity_poly.pdbx_strand_id
1 'polypeptide(L)'
;MVTLFYLEGIARIIVDKDEDSPSAEAAINVGGNGKVFGDKIEWRLRNGKPCAVIARVSTDKGSRLVVTSLDKPARPLGRERTNEEARRTADRACDNAGHGSAGAVSTPSIPGLSGPAAGAIRAQIKREELQEPDQVNVFYGDLTGQGTKDAISFVYSPIEGANGMGLSVWVWRDRNGAYELARDASNDIFGQDPRDVQFVPGRISVTTTVLKPGEPRCCPTGTKTFTILDR
;
A
#
# COMPACT_ATOMS: atom_id res chain seq x y z
N MET A 1 4.50 6.96 24.41
CA MET A 1 3.07 6.56 24.36
C MET A 1 2.82 5.58 23.20
N VAL A 2 1.80 4.72 23.25
CA VAL A 2 1.42 3.91 22.08
C VAL A 2 0.05 4.42 21.64
N THR A 3 -0.03 4.95 20.42
CA THR A 3 -1.28 5.48 19.87
C THR A 3 -1.81 4.48 18.86
N LEU A 4 -3.00 3.96 19.16
CA LEU A 4 -3.68 2.98 18.33
C LEU A 4 -4.68 3.72 17.45
N PHE A 5 -4.45 3.72 16.13
CA PHE A 5 -5.33 4.36 15.17
C PHE A 5 -6.19 3.31 14.49
N TYR A 6 -7.49 3.58 14.40
CA TYR A 6 -8.43 2.79 13.61
C TYR A 6 -8.99 3.70 12.52
N LEU A 7 -8.58 3.48 11.27
CA LEU A 7 -9.04 4.23 10.11
C LEU A 7 -9.43 3.23 9.03
N GLU A 8 -10.66 3.35 8.53
CA GLU A 8 -11.16 2.60 7.36
C GLU A 8 -10.99 1.08 7.46
N GLY A 9 -11.20 0.52 8.65
CA GLY A 9 -11.09 -0.93 8.88
C GLY A 9 -9.67 -1.43 9.14
N ILE A 10 -8.66 -0.57 9.08
CA ILE A 10 -7.26 -0.90 9.33
C ILE A 10 -6.90 -0.39 10.73
N ALA A 11 -6.55 -1.31 11.64
CA ALA A 11 -5.85 -0.89 12.85
C ALA A 11 -4.37 -0.65 12.50
N ARG A 12 -3.81 0.44 13.04
CA ARG A 12 -2.39 0.80 13.00
C ARG A 12 -1.94 1.01 14.43
N ILE A 13 -0.88 0.31 14.83
CA ILE A 13 -0.19 0.56 16.09
C ILE A 13 0.93 1.54 15.78
N ILE A 14 0.90 2.74 16.35
CA ILE A 14 1.96 3.74 16.24
C ILE A 14 2.63 3.83 17.61
N VAL A 15 3.92 3.54 17.66
CA VAL A 15 4.75 3.72 18.86
C VAL A 15 5.26 5.15 18.83
N ASP A 16 5.15 5.89 19.94
CA ASP A 16 5.45 7.32 20.00
C ASP A 16 6.80 7.72 19.43
N LYS A 17 6.81 8.98 19.01
CA LYS A 17 7.97 9.79 18.65
C LYS A 17 8.75 10.22 19.90
N ASP A 18 9.44 9.29 20.53
CA ASP A 18 10.72 9.69 21.12
C ASP A 18 11.75 9.46 20.02
N GLU A 19 12.34 10.54 19.48
CA GLU A 19 13.28 10.54 18.33
C GLU A 19 14.47 9.59 18.55
N ASP A 20 14.76 9.22 19.80
CA ASP A 20 15.83 8.29 20.17
C ASP A 20 15.41 6.82 20.20
N SER A 21 14.13 6.51 19.97
CA SER A 21 13.61 5.15 20.01
C SER A 21 13.60 4.54 18.61
N PRO A 22 14.41 3.48 18.33
CA PRO A 22 14.51 2.88 16.99
C PRO A 22 13.21 2.19 16.50
N SER A 23 12.10 2.33 17.22
CA SER A 23 10.79 1.72 16.93
C SER A 23 9.74 2.73 16.47
N ALA A 24 10.08 4.02 16.33
CA ALA A 24 9.15 5.15 16.17
C ALA A 24 8.30 5.18 14.87
N GLU A 25 8.42 4.21 13.96
CA GLU A 25 7.72 4.24 12.65
C GLU A 25 7.05 2.93 12.24
N ALA A 26 6.98 1.93 13.13
CA ALA A 26 6.45 0.62 12.77
C ALA A 26 4.91 0.62 12.64
N ALA A 27 4.39 0.96 11.46
CA ALA A 27 2.96 0.84 11.15
C ALA A 27 2.58 -0.64 10.93
N ILE A 28 1.81 -1.22 11.86
CA ILE A 28 1.35 -2.61 11.76
C ILE A 28 -0.04 -2.65 11.15
N ASN A 29 -0.19 -3.21 9.94
CA ASN A 29 -1.49 -3.37 9.28
C ASN A 29 -2.23 -4.61 9.80
N VAL A 30 -3.39 -4.39 10.42
CA VAL A 30 -4.16 -5.46 11.06
C VAL A 30 -5.34 -5.98 10.20
N GLY A 31 -5.51 -5.47 8.98
CA GLY A 31 -6.49 -5.95 7.98
C GLY A 31 -7.91 -5.40 8.16
N GLY A 32 -8.62 -5.21 7.03
CA GLY A 32 -9.77 -4.31 6.85
C GLY A 32 -11.05 -4.52 7.68
N ASN A 33 -11.17 -5.59 8.48
CA ASN A 33 -12.37 -5.85 9.30
C ASN A 33 -12.05 -6.08 10.79
N GLY A 34 -10.79 -5.89 11.23
CA GLY A 34 -10.36 -6.23 12.59
C GLY A 34 -10.44 -5.07 13.56
N LYS A 35 -11.22 -5.19 14.65
CA LYS A 35 -11.14 -4.28 15.80
C LYS A 35 -10.09 -4.78 16.79
N VAL A 36 -9.14 -3.92 17.15
CA VAL A 36 -8.22 -4.16 18.27
C VAL A 36 -8.89 -3.59 19.52
N PHE A 37 -9.28 -4.45 20.45
CA PHE A 37 -9.89 -4.04 21.72
C PHE A 37 -8.87 -4.21 22.84
N GLY A 38 -8.65 -3.14 23.62
CA GLY A 38 -8.12 -3.13 25.01
C GLY A 38 -6.82 -3.88 25.28
N ASP A 39 -5.78 -3.15 25.69
CA ASP A 39 -4.64 -3.49 26.56
C ASP A 39 -3.89 -4.84 26.44
N LYS A 40 -4.20 -5.71 25.47
CA LYS A 40 -3.50 -6.99 25.30
C LYS A 40 -2.56 -6.94 24.11
N ILE A 41 -1.66 -5.97 24.18
CA ILE A 41 -0.43 -5.93 23.39
C ILE A 41 0.66 -6.54 24.26
N GLU A 42 1.22 -7.67 23.83
CA GLU A 42 2.35 -8.30 24.51
C GLU A 42 3.64 -7.96 23.74
N TRP A 43 4.55 -7.27 24.41
CA TRP A 43 5.86 -6.92 23.85
C TRP A 43 6.87 -8.01 24.17
N ARG A 44 7.68 -8.38 23.18
CA ARG A 44 8.89 -9.16 23.40
C ARG A 44 10.10 -8.26 23.37
N LEU A 45 10.95 -8.42 24.38
CA LEU A 45 12.15 -7.63 24.56
C LEU A 45 13.38 -8.52 24.39
N ARG A 46 14.43 -7.97 23.77
CA ARG A 46 15.78 -8.52 23.74
C ARG A 46 16.76 -7.43 24.14
N ASN A 47 17.61 -7.70 25.14
CA ASN A 47 18.57 -6.72 25.68
C ASN A 47 17.90 -5.37 26.07
N GLY A 48 16.70 -5.44 26.65
CA GLY A 48 15.92 -4.25 27.03
C GLY A 48 15.28 -3.48 25.87
N LYS A 49 15.42 -3.96 24.62
CA LYS A 49 14.83 -3.33 23.43
C LYS A 49 13.68 -4.17 22.85
N PRO A 50 12.58 -3.56 22.39
CA PRO A 50 11.47 -4.29 21.77
C PRO A 50 11.90 -4.87 20.42
N CYS A 51 11.64 -6.17 20.22
CA CYS A 51 12.02 -6.92 19.02
C CYS A 51 10.83 -7.59 18.32
N ALA A 52 9.74 -7.83 19.03
CA ALA A 52 8.49 -8.27 18.45
C ALA A 52 7.29 -7.81 19.29
N VAL A 53 6.11 -7.82 18.69
CA VAL A 53 4.85 -7.49 19.35
C VAL A 53 3.76 -8.47 18.95
N ILE A 54 2.94 -8.86 19.91
CA ILE A 54 1.77 -9.72 19.73
C ILE A 54 0.54 -8.88 20.03
N ALA A 55 -0.34 -8.75 19.04
CA ALA A 55 -1.61 -8.06 19.18
C ALA A 55 -2.76 -9.04 18.99
N ARG A 56 -3.73 -9.03 19.90
CA ARG A 56 -5.00 -9.74 19.68
C ARG A 56 -5.95 -8.89 18.86
N VAL A 57 -6.50 -9.49 17.82
CA VAL A 57 -7.36 -8.82 16.83
C VAL A 57 -8.67 -9.58 16.76
N SER A 58 -9.78 -8.91 16.99
CA SER A 58 -11.11 -9.50 16.84
C SER A 58 -11.72 -9.09 15.51
N THR A 59 -12.10 -10.07 14.70
CA THR A 59 -12.81 -9.87 13.44
C THR A 59 -14.23 -10.40 13.56
N ASP A 60 -15.08 -10.08 12.59
CA ASP A 60 -16.37 -10.73 12.35
C ASP A 60 -16.28 -12.27 12.28
N LYS A 61 -15.10 -12.80 11.92
CA LYS A 61 -14.79 -14.24 11.83
C LYS A 61 -14.10 -14.81 13.08
N GLY A 62 -14.07 -14.06 14.20
CA GLY A 62 -13.46 -14.46 15.47
C GLY A 62 -12.14 -13.74 15.81
N SER A 63 -11.56 -14.06 16.97
CA SER A 63 -10.31 -13.47 17.44
C SER A 63 -9.08 -14.23 16.94
N ARG A 64 -8.02 -13.50 16.59
CA ARG A 64 -6.71 -14.02 16.16
C ARG A 64 -5.59 -13.26 16.84
N LEU A 65 -4.41 -13.87 16.93
CA LEU A 65 -3.20 -13.22 17.40
C LEU A 65 -2.33 -12.87 16.19
N VAL A 66 -1.98 -11.61 16.06
CA VAL A 66 -1.06 -11.13 15.03
C VAL A 66 0.28 -10.91 15.69
N VAL A 67 1.31 -11.56 15.16
CA VAL A 67 2.69 -11.40 15.61
C VAL A 67 3.44 -10.58 14.58
N THR A 68 4.15 -9.56 15.04
CA THR A 68 4.95 -8.68 14.18
C THR A 68 6.36 -8.57 14.74
N SER A 69 7.37 -8.83 13.91
CA SER A 69 8.77 -8.50 14.20
C SER A 69 8.94 -6.99 14.06
N LEU A 70 9.72 -6.40 14.98
CA LEU A 70 10.09 -5.00 15.01
C LEU A 70 11.51 -4.77 14.51
N ASP A 71 12.15 -5.80 13.93
CA ASP A 71 13.39 -5.64 13.18
C ASP A 71 13.11 -4.68 12.02
N LYS A 72 14.02 -3.75 11.72
CA LYS A 72 13.77 -2.77 10.65
C LYS A 72 13.87 -3.43 9.27
N PRO A 73 12.82 -3.38 8.42
CA PRO A 73 11.48 -2.84 8.69
C PRO A 73 10.53 -3.86 9.33
N ALA A 74 9.63 -3.36 10.17
CA ALA A 74 8.70 -4.21 10.92
C ALA A 74 7.87 -5.07 9.96
N ARG A 75 7.76 -6.37 10.25
CA ARG A 75 7.15 -7.36 9.36
C ARG A 75 6.18 -8.27 10.10
N PRO A 76 4.97 -8.50 9.56
CA PRO A 76 4.07 -9.49 10.13
C PRO A 76 4.67 -10.89 9.95
N LEU A 77 4.72 -11.66 11.04
CA LEU A 77 5.30 -12.99 11.06
C LEU A 77 4.23 -14.09 10.92
N GLY A 78 3.00 -13.81 11.35
CA GLY A 78 1.93 -14.81 11.32
C GLY A 78 0.62 -14.38 11.96
N ARG A 79 -0.39 -15.24 11.77
CA ARG A 79 -1.71 -15.15 12.39
C ARG A 79 -1.95 -16.43 13.19
N GLU A 80 -1.61 -16.38 14.47
CA GLU A 80 -1.63 -17.56 15.33
C GLU A 80 -2.99 -17.75 16.00
N ARG A 81 -3.31 -19.02 16.30
CA ARG A 81 -4.59 -19.40 16.93
C ARG A 81 -4.48 -19.43 18.45
N THR A 82 -3.28 -19.68 18.98
CA THR A 82 -3.03 -19.79 20.43
C THR A 82 -1.98 -18.78 20.91
N ASN A 83 -2.05 -18.41 22.20
CA ASN A 83 -1.08 -17.51 22.83
C ASN A 83 0.34 -18.11 22.83
N GLU A 84 0.46 -19.43 22.96
CA GLU A 84 1.76 -20.10 23.02
C GLU A 84 2.47 -20.11 21.67
N GLU A 85 1.73 -20.38 20.57
CA GLU A 85 2.25 -20.25 19.21
C GLU A 85 2.70 -18.81 18.92
N ALA A 86 1.89 -17.82 19.30
CA ALA A 86 2.21 -16.41 19.11
C ALA A 86 3.51 -16.01 19.83
N ARG A 87 3.67 -16.46 21.08
CA ARG A 87 4.87 -16.25 21.88
C ARG A 87 6.09 -16.92 21.26
N ARG A 88 5.98 -18.18 20.85
CA ARG A 88 7.07 -18.92 20.21
C ARG A 88 7.52 -18.28 18.89
N THR A 89 6.58 -17.80 18.09
CA THR A 89 6.86 -17.06 16.85
C THR A 89 7.56 -15.73 17.13
N ALA A 90 7.11 -15.00 18.17
CA ALA A 90 7.71 -13.73 18.57
C ALA A 90 9.13 -13.92 19.13
N ASP A 91 9.35 -14.93 19.97
CA ASP A 91 10.65 -15.25 20.58
C ASP A 91 11.65 -15.65 19.49
N ARG A 92 11.23 -16.49 18.53
CA ARG A 92 12.06 -16.87 17.38
C ARG A 92 12.49 -15.66 16.55
N ALA A 93 11.62 -14.67 16.37
CA ALA A 93 11.99 -13.45 15.65
C ALA A 93 13.00 -12.63 16.44
N CYS A 94 12.78 -12.48 17.74
CA CYS A 94 13.74 -11.83 18.63
C CYS A 94 15.11 -12.51 18.61
N ASP A 95 15.18 -13.84 18.53
CA ASP A 95 16.43 -14.60 18.48
C ASP A 95 17.16 -14.48 17.13
N ASN A 96 16.41 -14.54 16.02
CA ASN A 96 16.95 -14.49 14.66
C ASN A 96 17.42 -13.09 14.20
N ALA A 97 17.06 -12.02 14.92
CA ALA A 97 17.48 -10.64 14.64
C ALA A 97 19.01 -10.40 14.63
N GLY A 98 19.82 -11.37 15.11
CA GLY A 98 21.28 -11.30 15.11
C GLY A 98 21.97 -11.98 13.90
N HIS A 99 21.24 -12.69 13.05
CA HIS A 99 21.80 -13.34 11.86
C HIS A 99 21.18 -12.70 10.63
N GLY A 100 21.84 -11.66 10.12
CA GLY A 100 21.44 -10.94 8.93
C GLY A 100 21.26 -11.88 7.74
N SER A 101 20.00 -12.23 7.44
CA SER A 101 19.63 -12.70 6.12
C SER A 101 19.76 -11.51 5.17
N ALA A 102 20.65 -11.64 4.19
CA ALA A 102 20.92 -10.68 3.13
C ALA A 102 19.66 -9.90 2.72
N GLY A 103 19.76 -8.58 2.89
CA GLY A 103 18.64 -7.65 2.80
C GLY A 103 17.99 -7.63 1.42
N ALA A 104 16.76 -8.12 1.35
CA ALA A 104 15.80 -7.59 0.40
C ALA A 104 15.51 -6.14 0.84
N VAL A 105 16.08 -5.18 0.11
CA VAL A 105 15.79 -3.75 0.30
C VAL A 105 14.28 -3.58 0.24
N SER A 106 13.69 -3.32 1.39
CA SER A 106 12.25 -3.16 1.53
C SER A 106 11.91 -1.78 0.99
N THR A 107 11.42 -1.72 -0.24
CA THR A 107 10.99 -0.46 -0.83
C THR A 107 9.81 0.07 0.00
N PRO A 108 9.80 1.36 0.42
CA PRO A 108 8.70 1.94 1.18
C PRO A 108 7.35 1.59 0.54
N SER A 109 6.38 1.13 1.32
CA SER A 109 5.11 0.65 0.78
C SER A 109 4.23 1.82 0.37
N ILE A 110 4.07 2.05 -0.93
CA ILE A 110 3.16 3.07 -1.47
C ILE A 110 1.72 2.56 -1.36
N PRO A 111 0.77 3.31 -0.76
CA PRO A 111 -0.62 2.87 -0.62
C PRO A 111 -1.25 2.49 -1.97
N GLY A 112 -1.95 1.36 -2.00
CA GLY A 112 -2.60 0.82 -3.20
C GLY A 112 -1.65 0.23 -4.25
N LEU A 113 -0.33 0.44 -4.13
CA LEU A 113 0.65 -0.13 -5.04
C LEU A 113 0.95 -1.59 -4.72
N SER A 114 0.26 -2.49 -5.43
CA SER A 114 0.43 -3.93 -5.30
C SER A 114 0.24 -4.62 -6.66
N GLY A 115 0.50 -5.94 -6.69
CA GLY A 115 0.34 -6.75 -7.90
C GLY A 115 1.59 -6.84 -8.78
N PRO A 116 1.51 -7.59 -9.90
CA PRO A 116 2.68 -7.93 -10.72
C PRO A 116 3.40 -6.71 -11.32
N ALA A 117 2.68 -5.64 -11.63
CA ALA A 117 3.24 -4.41 -12.21
C ALA A 117 3.96 -3.50 -11.17
N ALA A 118 3.85 -3.78 -9.87
CA ALA A 118 4.28 -2.85 -8.82
C ALA A 118 5.76 -2.46 -8.91
N GLY A 119 6.64 -3.41 -9.28
CA GLY A 119 8.06 -3.14 -9.46
C GLY A 119 8.34 -2.15 -10.60
N ALA A 120 7.66 -2.31 -11.73
CA ALA A 120 7.81 -1.42 -12.89
C ALA A 120 7.28 -0.01 -12.60
N ILE A 121 6.13 0.09 -11.91
CA ILE A 121 5.54 1.35 -11.50
C ILE A 121 6.47 2.11 -10.54
N ARG A 122 7.06 1.44 -9.54
CA ARG A 122 8.06 2.05 -8.63
C ARG A 122 9.27 2.58 -9.39
N ALA A 123 9.77 1.80 -10.34
CA ALA A 123 10.89 2.22 -11.17
C ALA A 123 10.53 3.47 -11.99
N GLN A 124 9.31 3.58 -12.51
CA GLN A 124 8.85 4.76 -13.24
C GLN A 124 8.65 5.98 -12.35
N ILE A 125 8.03 5.83 -11.17
CA ILE A 125 7.92 6.91 -10.17
C ILE A 125 9.29 7.52 -9.89
N LYS A 126 10.31 6.67 -9.68
CA LYS A 126 11.69 7.12 -9.47
C LYS A 126 12.30 7.79 -10.71
N ARG A 127 12.03 7.27 -11.92
CA ARG A 127 12.54 7.83 -13.19
C ARG A 127 11.97 9.22 -13.48
N GLU A 128 10.69 9.43 -13.18
CA GLU A 128 10.00 10.70 -13.35
C GLU A 128 10.22 11.66 -12.17
N GLU A 129 11.07 11.28 -11.21
CA GLU A 129 11.40 12.08 -10.02
C GLU A 129 10.16 12.56 -9.25
N LEU A 130 9.10 11.75 -9.24
CA LEU A 130 7.88 12.10 -8.54
C LEU A 130 8.12 12.09 -7.03
N GLN A 131 7.56 13.09 -6.34
CA GLN A 131 7.42 13.08 -4.89
C GLN A 131 6.69 11.82 -4.44
N GLU A 132 6.95 11.35 -3.21
CA GLU A 132 6.39 10.10 -2.71
C GLU A 132 4.86 10.08 -2.87
N PRO A 133 4.30 9.15 -3.67
CA PRO A 133 2.88 9.17 -3.96
C PRO A 133 2.03 8.86 -2.73
N ASP A 134 0.97 9.64 -2.53
CA ASP A 134 -0.01 9.40 -1.47
C ASP A 134 -0.85 8.15 -1.76
N GLN A 135 -1.11 7.90 -3.05
CA GLN A 135 -1.94 6.80 -3.50
C GLN A 135 -1.57 6.35 -4.92
N VAL A 136 -1.58 5.03 -5.13
CA VAL A 136 -1.54 4.44 -6.46
C VAL A 136 -2.70 3.48 -6.65
N ASN A 137 -3.44 3.62 -7.74
CA ASN A 137 -4.45 2.65 -8.16
C ASN A 137 -3.94 1.89 -9.38
N VAL A 138 -4.03 0.55 -9.36
CA VAL A 138 -3.59 -0.30 -10.46
C VAL A 138 -4.73 -1.21 -10.88
N PHE A 139 -5.04 -1.22 -12.17
CA PHE A 139 -6.05 -2.07 -12.77
C PHE A 139 -5.41 -2.95 -13.84
N TYR A 140 -5.88 -4.18 -13.97
CA TYR A 140 -5.36 -5.18 -14.89
C TYR A 140 -6.43 -5.64 -15.87
N GLY A 141 -6.04 -5.91 -17.11
CA GLY A 141 -6.92 -6.50 -18.12
C GLY A 141 -6.18 -6.78 -19.43
N ASP A 142 -6.87 -7.41 -20.37
CA ASP A 142 -6.30 -7.77 -21.67
C ASP A 142 -6.47 -6.63 -22.68
N LEU A 143 -5.42 -5.83 -22.84
CA LEU A 143 -5.41 -4.72 -23.80
C LEU A 143 -5.00 -5.17 -25.20
N THR A 144 -4.21 -6.23 -25.31
CA THR A 144 -3.72 -6.74 -26.60
C THR A 144 -4.75 -7.63 -27.32
N GLY A 145 -5.68 -8.24 -26.57
CA GLY A 145 -6.53 -9.32 -27.05
C GLY A 145 -5.82 -10.67 -27.15
N GLN A 146 -4.63 -10.81 -26.53
CA GLN A 146 -3.81 -12.02 -26.55
C GLN A 146 -3.86 -12.79 -25.22
N GLY A 147 -4.76 -12.42 -24.32
CA GLY A 147 -4.85 -13.00 -22.98
C GLY A 147 -3.76 -12.50 -22.02
N THR A 148 -3.11 -11.37 -22.33
CA THR A 148 -2.11 -10.73 -21.46
C THR A 148 -2.77 -10.03 -20.28
N LYS A 149 -2.04 -9.85 -19.17
CA LYS A 149 -2.51 -9.07 -18.02
C LYS A 149 -1.89 -7.67 -18.05
N ASP A 150 -2.17 -6.93 -19.11
CA ASP A 150 -1.75 -5.53 -19.22
C ASP A 150 -2.31 -4.72 -18.04
N ALA A 151 -1.69 -3.57 -17.75
CA ALA A 151 -2.10 -2.76 -16.62
C ALA A 151 -2.25 -1.28 -16.98
N ILE A 152 -3.05 -0.58 -16.18
CA ILE A 152 -3.04 0.87 -16.10
C ILE A 152 -2.84 1.28 -14.65
N SER A 153 -1.94 2.24 -14.43
CA SER A 153 -1.69 2.81 -13.10
C SER A 153 -2.04 4.29 -13.05
N PHE A 154 -2.67 4.71 -11.95
CA PHE A 154 -2.94 6.09 -11.60
C PHE A 154 -2.11 6.42 -10.37
N VAL A 155 -1.14 7.32 -10.51
CA VAL A 155 -0.21 7.73 -9.45
C VAL A 155 -0.55 9.14 -9.02
N TYR A 156 -1.00 9.27 -7.77
CA TYR A 156 -1.34 10.55 -7.15
C TYR A 156 -0.19 10.98 -6.26
N SER A 157 0.51 12.04 -6.65
CA SER A 157 1.68 12.55 -5.94
C SER A 157 1.50 14.03 -5.58
N PRO A 158 2.04 14.50 -4.45
CA PRO A 158 2.12 15.94 -4.18
C PRO A 158 2.85 16.67 -5.30
N ILE A 159 2.39 17.88 -5.63
CA ILE A 159 3.13 18.78 -6.53
C ILE A 159 4.13 19.56 -5.68
N GLU A 160 5.42 19.47 -6.01
CA GLU A 160 6.45 20.18 -5.28
C GLU A 160 6.21 21.70 -5.25
N GLY A 161 6.27 22.27 -4.05
CA GLY A 161 6.04 23.71 -3.85
C GLY A 161 4.60 24.18 -4.05
N ALA A 162 3.63 23.28 -4.23
CA ALA A 162 2.23 23.64 -4.43
C ALA A 162 1.28 22.87 -3.50
N ASN A 163 0.17 23.53 -3.13
CA ASN A 163 -0.91 22.91 -2.36
C ASN A 163 -1.86 22.17 -3.32
N GLY A 164 -1.34 21.15 -4.00
CA GLY A 164 -2.06 20.39 -5.00
C GLY A 164 -1.48 19.00 -5.23
N MET A 165 -2.26 18.17 -5.93
CA MET A 165 -1.92 16.80 -6.26
C MET A 165 -1.76 16.67 -7.77
N GLY A 166 -0.65 16.09 -8.20
CA GLY A 166 -0.38 15.67 -9.55
C GLY A 166 -0.96 14.29 -9.80
N LEU A 167 -1.31 14.02 -11.06
CA LEU A 167 -1.74 12.71 -11.52
C LEU A 167 -0.86 12.29 -12.69
N SER A 168 -0.15 11.18 -12.51
CA SER A 168 0.52 10.48 -13.61
C SER A 168 -0.26 9.22 -13.96
N VAL A 169 -0.53 9.00 -15.25
CA VAL A 169 -1.27 7.84 -15.74
C VAL A 169 -0.43 7.08 -16.75
N TRP A 170 -0.18 5.80 -16.48
CA TRP A 170 0.67 4.97 -17.32
C TRP A 170 -0.02 3.66 -17.70
N VAL A 171 0.11 3.29 -18.96
CA VAL A 171 -0.31 1.99 -19.50
C VAL A 171 0.91 1.09 -19.61
N TRP A 172 0.76 -0.16 -19.17
CA TRP A 172 1.82 -1.14 -19.05
C TRP A 172 1.49 -2.37 -19.88
N ARG A 173 2.46 -2.83 -20.68
CA ARG A 173 2.37 -4.13 -21.34
C ARG A 173 2.90 -5.24 -20.47
N ASP A 174 2.16 -6.33 -20.40
CA ASP A 174 2.65 -7.58 -19.85
C ASP A 174 3.46 -8.34 -20.93
N ARG A 175 4.74 -8.56 -20.65
CA ARG A 175 5.69 -9.35 -21.45
C ARG A 175 6.12 -10.55 -20.62
N ASN A 176 5.24 -11.55 -20.53
CA ASN A 176 5.49 -12.79 -19.79
C ASN A 176 5.82 -12.54 -18.30
N GLY A 177 5.07 -11.66 -17.64
CA GLY A 177 5.24 -11.27 -16.24
C GLY A 177 6.18 -10.09 -16.02
N ALA A 178 6.91 -9.65 -17.04
CA ALA A 178 7.64 -8.37 -17.01
C ALA A 178 6.72 -7.24 -17.51
N TYR A 179 6.70 -6.11 -16.80
CA TYR A 179 5.86 -4.97 -17.17
C TYR A 179 6.70 -3.85 -17.77
N GLU A 180 6.37 -3.47 -18.99
CA GLU A 180 7.03 -2.38 -19.73
C GLU A 180 6.08 -1.21 -19.91
N LEU A 181 6.58 0.01 -19.79
CA LEU A 181 5.77 1.21 -20.05
C LEU A 181 5.41 1.24 -21.53
N ALA A 182 4.12 1.07 -21.82
CA ALA A 182 3.59 1.09 -23.18
C ALA A 182 3.27 2.52 -23.61
N ARG A 183 2.68 3.29 -22.70
CA ARG A 183 2.18 4.64 -22.99
C ARG A 183 2.09 5.49 -21.73
N ASP A 184 2.50 6.75 -21.84
CA ASP A 184 2.12 7.80 -20.91
C ASP A 184 0.79 8.42 -21.36
N ALA A 185 -0.21 8.34 -20.49
CA ALA A 185 -1.57 8.84 -20.70
C ALA A 185 -1.92 9.99 -19.73
N SER A 186 -0.92 10.59 -19.07
CA SER A 186 -1.12 11.63 -18.05
C SER A 186 -1.82 12.88 -18.60
N ASN A 187 -1.66 13.16 -19.90
CA ASN A 187 -2.34 14.26 -20.57
C ASN A 187 -3.76 13.93 -21.08
N ASP A 188 -4.15 12.65 -21.08
CA ASP A 188 -5.45 12.21 -21.60
C ASP A 188 -6.53 12.16 -20.52
N ILE A 189 -6.13 12.01 -19.26
CA ILE A 189 -7.03 11.73 -18.13
C ILE A 189 -6.76 12.66 -16.97
N PHE A 190 -7.84 13.08 -16.30
CA PHE A 190 -7.78 13.85 -15.06
C PHE A 190 -8.86 13.39 -14.08
N GLY A 191 -8.72 13.82 -12.84
CA GLY A 191 -9.65 13.51 -11.74
C GLY A 191 -9.09 12.50 -10.75
N GLN A 192 -9.93 12.13 -9.79
CA GLN A 192 -9.59 11.24 -8.68
C GLN A 192 -10.50 10.00 -8.67
N ASP A 193 -10.21 9.04 -7.79
CA ASP A 193 -11.05 7.84 -7.57
C ASP A 193 -11.38 7.06 -8.87
N PRO A 194 -10.35 6.60 -9.62
CA PRO A 194 -10.56 5.85 -10.85
C PRO A 194 -11.35 4.56 -10.56
N ARG A 195 -12.37 4.29 -11.38
CA ARG A 195 -13.29 3.16 -11.24
C ARG A 195 -13.88 2.77 -12.59
N ASP A 196 -14.64 1.67 -12.59
CA ASP A 196 -15.30 1.12 -13.78
C ASP A 196 -14.32 0.92 -14.95
N VAL A 197 -13.10 0.48 -14.64
CA VAL A 197 -12.04 0.29 -15.63
C VAL A 197 -12.37 -0.93 -16.49
N GLN A 198 -12.45 -0.72 -17.81
CA GLN A 198 -12.69 -1.77 -18.78
C GLN A 198 -11.56 -1.81 -19.78
N PHE A 199 -11.04 -3.00 -20.00
CA PHE A 199 -10.07 -3.30 -21.05
C PHE A 199 -10.82 -4.00 -22.18
N VAL A 200 -10.68 -3.48 -23.39
CA VAL A 200 -11.00 -4.19 -24.63
C VAL A 200 -9.77 -4.08 -25.55
N PRO A 201 -9.62 -4.98 -26.53
CA PRO A 201 -8.46 -4.92 -27.42
C PRO A 201 -8.28 -3.53 -28.04
N GLY A 202 -7.12 -2.93 -27.79
CA GLY A 202 -6.73 -1.60 -28.26
C GLY A 202 -7.33 -0.39 -27.52
N ARG A 203 -8.10 -0.60 -26.44
CA ARG A 203 -8.80 0.49 -25.74
C ARG A 203 -9.02 0.23 -24.25
N ILE A 204 -8.74 1.25 -23.44
CA ILE A 204 -9.11 1.29 -22.02
C ILE A 204 -10.17 2.37 -21.83
N SER A 205 -11.25 2.07 -21.11
CA SER A 205 -12.16 3.09 -20.59
C SER A 205 -12.11 3.12 -19.07
N VAL A 206 -12.13 4.32 -18.49
CA VAL A 206 -12.08 4.54 -17.03
C VAL A 206 -12.97 5.71 -16.65
N THR A 207 -13.67 5.59 -15.53
CA THR A 207 -14.43 6.69 -14.93
C THR A 207 -13.65 7.27 -13.77
N THR A 208 -13.53 8.60 -13.71
CA THR A 208 -12.96 9.32 -12.56
C THR A 208 -13.97 10.31 -11.98
N THR A 209 -13.73 10.75 -10.75
CA THR A 209 -14.41 11.86 -10.12
C THR A 209 -13.74 13.18 -10.55
N VAL A 210 -14.54 14.14 -11.00
CA VAL A 210 -14.09 15.44 -11.53
C VAL A 210 -14.90 16.59 -10.94
N LEU A 211 -14.36 17.82 -10.98
CA LEU A 211 -15.09 19.01 -10.55
C LEU A 211 -16.21 19.35 -11.54
N LYS A 212 -17.41 19.63 -11.02
CA LYS A 212 -18.46 20.32 -11.77
C LYS A 212 -18.25 21.85 -11.72
N PRO A 213 -18.82 22.61 -12.66
CA PRO A 213 -18.86 24.06 -12.55
C PRO A 213 -19.46 24.51 -11.21
N GLY A 214 -18.74 25.36 -10.48
CA GLY A 214 -19.16 25.90 -9.18
C GLY A 214 -18.77 25.05 -7.95
N GLU A 215 -18.14 23.89 -8.12
CA GLU A 215 -17.71 23.06 -6.98
C GLU A 215 -16.39 23.54 -6.34
N PRO A 216 -16.25 23.46 -5.00
CA PRO A 216 -14.97 23.63 -4.34
C PRO A 216 -13.97 22.54 -4.74
N ARG A 217 -12.69 22.91 -4.90
CA ARG A 217 -11.62 21.98 -5.31
C ARG A 217 -11.43 20.79 -4.36
N CYS A 218 -11.78 20.92 -3.08
CA CYS A 218 -11.62 19.86 -2.08
C CYS A 218 -12.53 18.65 -2.31
N CYS A 219 -13.63 18.86 -3.03
CA CYS A 219 -14.83 18.05 -2.85
C CYS A 219 -15.56 17.83 -4.19
N PRO A 220 -14.89 17.26 -5.21
CA PRO A 220 -15.49 17.05 -6.52
C PRO A 220 -16.62 16.00 -6.44
N THR A 221 -17.73 16.24 -7.14
CA THR A 221 -18.86 15.27 -7.23
C THR A 221 -19.25 14.89 -8.66
N GLY A 222 -18.61 15.51 -9.66
CA GLY A 222 -18.74 15.14 -11.07
C GLY A 222 -18.13 13.79 -11.36
N THR A 223 -18.60 13.18 -12.44
CA THR A 223 -18.02 11.97 -13.00
C THR A 223 -17.70 12.20 -14.46
N LYS A 224 -16.60 11.63 -14.93
CA LYS A 224 -16.24 11.66 -16.34
C LYS A 224 -15.59 10.33 -16.73
N THR A 225 -16.08 9.76 -17.82
CA THR A 225 -15.46 8.59 -18.44
C THR A 225 -14.48 9.04 -19.52
N PHE A 226 -13.27 8.52 -19.44
CA PHE A 226 -12.19 8.74 -20.39
C PHE A 226 -11.96 7.48 -21.21
N THR A 227 -11.44 7.67 -22.42
CA THR A 227 -11.04 6.58 -23.31
C THR A 227 -9.59 6.78 -23.69
N ILE A 228 -8.77 5.77 -23.40
CA ILE A 228 -7.36 5.70 -23.80
C ILE A 228 -7.27 4.71 -24.96
N LEU A 229 -6.69 5.16 -26.06
CA LEU A 229 -6.37 4.29 -27.18
C LEU A 229 -4.96 3.75 -27.03
N ASP A 230 -4.81 2.48 -27.35
CA ASP A 230 -3.53 1.82 -27.50
C ASP A 230 -3.02 2.14 -28.92
N ARG A 231 -2.01 3.00 -29.02
CA ARG A 231 -1.48 3.51 -30.29
C ARG A 231 -0.03 3.10 -30.46
#